data_AF-A0ABC8QRI4-F1
#
_entry.id   AF-A0ABC8QRI4-F1
#
_cell.length_a   1.000
_cell.length_b   1.000
_cell.length_c   1.000
_cell.angle_alpha   90.00
_cell.angle_beta   90.00
_cell.angle_gamma   90.00
#
_symmetry.space_group_name_H-M   'P 1'
#
loop_
_entity.id
_entity.type
_entity.pdbx_description
1 polymer ?
#
loop_
_entity_poly.entity_id
_entity_poly.type
_entity_poly.pdbx_seq_one_letter_code
_entity_poly.pdbx_strand_id
1 'polypeptide(L)'
;MAERYKYAEFSQPYIESGLVMVVTVKPDIQKERFLFMKAFKTKMWVLMAIISIATGCVIWLIEHVNNNPEYEGSFPHQIGEMLWFSMTVLSFSQRESIKSNLSRVVLATWFFVIVIVSACFTAVLSSMMTVQRLQPSVIDIEYLQTTNAAVGCNGNSFIVRYLVNVLHFKPENIKSINSINDYPEAFQRGEIKAAFFVDPHAKVFFAKYCDGYTRAGASFKLGGFGFVFPKGSPLATDISEAILKVTESGEINTLEKHMLSFSNCSSSVGISDDPSLDYEPFSGLFIVSGGISAAALLITIARLLDRHRPITGFIQTSLINRRVCSWASLLLIQCYSRFGFQFFRESFIRRANDQMNVPDAQEGNLIGIELARNHDI
;
A
#
# COMPACT_ATOMS: atom_id res chain seq x y z
N MET A 1 -10.43 47.96 17.08
CA MET A 1 -11.74 48.19 17.70
C MET A 1 -11.79 49.54 18.43
N ALA A 2 -10.94 49.77 19.44
CA ALA A 2 -10.89 51.02 20.21
C ALA A 2 -10.84 52.33 19.38
N GLU A 3 -10.11 52.38 18.25
CA GLU A 3 -10.11 53.53 17.35
C GLU A 3 -11.52 53.88 16.81
N ARG A 4 -12.36 52.88 16.49
CA ARG A 4 -13.73 53.08 15.96
C ARG A 4 -14.71 53.52 17.05
N TYR A 5 -14.56 53.00 18.27
CA TYR A 5 -15.39 53.35 19.43
C TYR A 5 -15.28 54.84 19.83
N LYS A 6 -14.22 55.55 19.37
CA LYS A 6 -14.12 57.00 19.53
C LYS A 6 -15.22 57.76 18.76
N TYR A 7 -15.69 57.23 17.64
CA TYR A 7 -16.56 57.91 16.68
C TYR A 7 -17.99 57.37 16.62
N ALA A 8 -18.23 56.12 17.03
CA ALA A 8 -19.54 55.48 17.01
C ALA A 8 -19.76 54.62 18.26
N GLU A 9 -21.02 54.50 18.67
CA GLU A 9 -21.45 53.59 19.72
C GLU A 9 -21.73 52.21 19.12
N PHE A 10 -21.56 51.14 19.90
CA PHE A 10 -21.78 49.77 19.45
C PHE A 10 -22.68 49.03 20.44
N SER A 11 -23.58 48.17 19.95
CA SER A 11 -24.30 47.25 20.82
C SER A 11 -23.36 46.21 21.43
N GLN A 12 -23.85 45.49 22.43
CA GLN A 12 -23.31 44.17 22.76
C GLN A 12 -23.24 43.28 21.51
N PRO A 13 -22.26 42.36 21.43
CA PRO A 13 -22.08 41.52 20.26
C PRO A 13 -23.18 40.46 20.18
N TYR A 14 -23.84 40.35 19.02
CA TYR A 14 -24.82 39.29 18.76
C TYR A 14 -24.16 37.97 18.31
N ILE A 15 -22.90 38.02 17.87
CA ILE A 15 -22.06 36.86 17.57
C ILE A 15 -20.65 37.11 18.12
N GLU A 16 -20.16 36.23 19.00
CA GLU A 16 -18.76 36.20 19.42
C GLU A 16 -17.83 35.89 18.24
N SER A 17 -16.68 36.55 18.18
CA SER A 17 -15.77 36.50 17.05
C SER A 17 -14.37 36.10 17.49
N GLY A 18 -13.88 34.97 16.96
CA GLY A 18 -12.49 34.58 17.07
C GLY A 18 -11.71 34.84 15.78
N LEU A 19 -10.38 34.94 15.86
CA LEU A 19 -9.51 34.67 14.72
C LEU A 19 -9.17 33.17 14.72
N VAL A 20 -9.42 32.52 13.59
CA VAL A 20 -9.23 31.08 13.40
C VAL A 20 -8.29 30.84 12.23
N MET A 21 -7.33 29.95 12.42
CA MET A 21 -6.48 29.44 11.35
C MET A 21 -7.17 28.25 10.69
N VAL A 22 -7.35 28.32 9.37
CA VAL A 22 -7.89 27.25 8.53
C VAL A 22 -6.76 26.74 7.65
N VAL A 23 -6.62 25.42 7.58
CA VAL A 23 -5.57 24.73 6.82
C VAL A 23 -6.17 23.59 6.02
N THR A 24 -5.44 23.13 5.01
CA THR A 24 -5.79 21.87 4.34
C THR A 24 -5.68 20.70 5.31
N VAL A 25 -6.57 19.73 5.16
CA VAL A 25 -6.49 18.43 5.84
C VAL A 25 -5.41 17.61 5.15
N LYS A 26 -4.63 16.85 5.92
CA LYS A 26 -3.68 15.88 5.34
C LYS A 26 -4.45 14.81 4.55
N PRO A 27 -3.86 14.23 3.49
CA PRO A 27 -4.50 13.13 2.77
C PRO A 27 -4.88 12.02 3.77
N ASP A 28 -6.04 11.40 3.52
CA ASP A 28 -6.61 10.41 4.43
C ASP A 28 -5.61 9.29 4.72
N ILE A 29 -5.45 9.02 6.02
CA ILE A 29 -4.54 8.02 6.58
C ILE A 29 -4.91 6.63 6.07
N GLN A 30 -6.18 6.38 5.73
CA GLN A 30 -6.62 5.12 5.14
C GLN A 30 -5.98 4.84 3.77
N LYS A 31 -5.58 5.87 3.00
CA LYS A 31 -4.95 5.70 1.67
C LYS A 31 -3.47 5.33 1.71
N GLU A 32 -2.89 5.22 2.91
CA GLU A 32 -1.47 4.89 3.06
C GLU A 32 -1.22 3.39 3.01
N ARG A 33 -0.51 2.93 1.97
CA ARG A 33 -0.19 1.50 1.70
C ARG A 33 0.44 0.68 2.82
N PHE A 34 0.94 1.33 3.88
CA PHE A 34 1.59 0.70 5.03
C PHE A 34 1.00 1.20 6.36
N LEU A 35 -0.31 1.48 6.41
CA LEU A 35 -1.01 1.98 7.60
C LEU A 35 -0.72 1.14 8.86
N PHE A 36 -0.69 -0.18 8.71
CA PHE A 36 -0.38 -1.11 9.81
C PHE A 36 0.99 -0.85 10.49
N MET A 37 1.99 -0.35 9.75
CA MET A 37 3.29 0.00 10.35
C MET A 37 3.21 1.24 11.25
N LYS A 38 2.23 2.14 11.05
CA LYS A 38 2.04 3.34 11.87
C LYS A 38 1.39 3.07 13.23
N ALA A 39 0.78 1.90 13.44
CA ALA A 39 0.21 1.53 14.74
C ALA A 39 1.28 1.52 15.85
N PHE A 40 2.54 1.21 15.52
CA PHE A 40 3.66 1.29 16.45
C PHE A 40 4.79 2.17 15.89
N LYS A 41 5.42 2.96 16.78
CA LYS A 41 6.62 3.76 16.42
C LYS A 41 7.79 2.82 16.08
N THR A 42 8.67 3.22 15.15
CA THR A 42 9.86 2.44 14.74
C THR A 42 10.70 1.94 15.91
N LYS A 43 10.82 2.72 16.99
CA LYS A 43 11.52 2.31 18.22
C LYS A 43 10.90 1.05 18.87
N MET A 44 9.58 0.89 18.83
CA MET A 44 8.87 -0.28 19.36
C MET A 44 9.13 -1.51 18.50
N TRP A 45 9.10 -1.38 17.16
CA TRP A 45 9.44 -2.46 16.24
C TRP A 45 10.88 -2.98 16.46
N VAL A 46 11.84 -2.06 16.60
CA VAL A 46 13.25 -2.42 16.90
C VAL A 46 13.37 -3.09 18.27
N LEU A 47 12.69 -2.57 19.30
CA LEU A 47 12.71 -3.17 20.64
C LEU A 47 12.11 -4.59 20.64
N MET A 48 10.99 -4.80 19.96
CA MET A 48 10.38 -6.12 19.79
C MET A 48 11.35 -7.09 19.10
N ALA A 49 12.00 -6.67 18.01
CA ALA A 49 12.99 -7.51 17.32
C ALA A 49 14.17 -7.90 18.24
N ILE A 50 14.71 -6.95 19.01
CA ILE A 50 15.80 -7.20 19.96
C ILE A 50 15.37 -8.19 21.05
N ILE A 51 14.18 -8.03 21.65
CA ILE A 51 13.71 -8.93 22.72
C ILE A 51 13.37 -10.32 22.16
N SER A 52 12.80 -10.42 20.95
CA SER A 52 12.59 -11.70 20.27
C SER A 52 13.92 -12.45 20.08
N ILE A 53 14.94 -11.79 19.54
CA ILE A 53 16.27 -12.39 19.32
C ILE A 53 16.90 -12.81 20.64
N ALA A 54 16.88 -11.93 21.66
CA ALA A 54 17.41 -12.24 22.98
C ALA A 54 16.72 -13.44 23.63
N THR A 55 15.40 -13.56 23.48
CA THR A 55 14.62 -14.70 23.99
C THR A 55 14.97 -15.99 23.24
N GLY A 56 15.13 -15.92 21.91
CA GLY A 56 15.62 -17.03 21.10
C GLY A 56 17.02 -17.50 21.53
N CYS A 57 17.95 -16.57 21.76
CA CYS A 57 19.29 -16.88 22.28
C CYS A 57 19.24 -17.53 23.68
N VAL A 58 18.37 -17.07 24.58
CA VAL A 58 18.20 -17.66 25.92
C VAL A 58 17.65 -19.09 25.83
N ILE A 59 16.64 -19.33 25.00
CA ILE A 59 16.08 -20.68 24.79
C ILE A 59 17.15 -21.60 24.18
N TRP A 60 17.89 -21.12 23.17
CA TRP A 60 19.00 -21.87 22.57
C TRP A 60 20.09 -22.23 23.58
N LEU A 61 20.52 -21.29 24.42
CA LEU A 61 21.50 -21.58 25.49
C LEU A 61 20.99 -22.63 26.48
N ILE A 62 19.71 -22.57 26.87
CA ILE A 62 19.11 -23.55 27.79
C ILE A 62 19.06 -24.94 27.17
N GLU A 63 18.66 -25.07 25.90
CA GLU A 63 18.56 -26.38 25.24
C GLU A 63 19.92 -26.96 24.82
N HIS A 64 20.89 -26.10 24.48
CA HIS A 64 22.29 -26.51 24.23
C HIS A 64 22.95 -27.06 25.50
N VAL A 65 22.72 -26.45 26.68
CA VAL A 65 23.26 -26.96 27.96
C VAL A 65 22.62 -28.28 28.38
N ASN A 66 21.39 -28.56 27.95
CA ASN A 66 20.64 -29.79 28.27
C ASN A 66 20.85 -30.93 27.25
N ASN A 67 21.85 -30.85 26.36
CA ASN A 67 22.21 -31.86 25.34
C ASN A 67 21.00 -32.38 24.53
N ASN A 68 20.26 -31.46 23.91
CA ASN A 68 19.14 -31.84 23.06
C ASN A 68 19.59 -32.23 21.63
N PRO A 69 19.35 -33.45 21.14
CA PRO A 69 19.90 -33.93 19.85
C PRO A 69 19.30 -33.25 18.61
N GLU A 70 18.18 -32.53 18.74
CA GLU A 70 17.64 -31.65 17.67
C GLU A 70 18.47 -30.37 17.47
N TYR A 71 19.28 -30.00 18.46
CA TYR A 71 20.06 -28.76 18.46
C TYR A 71 21.55 -28.98 18.14
N GLU A 72 22.01 -30.23 17.98
CA GLU A 72 23.39 -30.59 17.57
C GLU A 72 23.58 -30.54 16.04
N GLY A 73 23.36 -29.35 15.45
CA GLY A 73 23.53 -29.08 14.02
C GLY A 73 24.75 -28.23 13.66
N SER A 74 25.07 -28.13 12.37
CA SER A 74 26.08 -27.20 11.87
C SER A 74 25.63 -25.73 12.04
N PHE A 75 26.51 -24.84 12.53
CA PHE A 75 26.23 -23.42 12.81
C PHE A 75 25.30 -22.67 11.82
N PRO A 76 25.52 -22.70 10.48
CA PRO A 76 24.62 -22.00 9.55
C PRO A 76 23.21 -22.61 9.47
N HIS A 77 23.05 -23.91 9.74
CA HIS A 77 21.73 -24.56 9.81
C HIS A 77 21.03 -24.18 11.11
N GLN A 78 21.74 -24.21 12.25
CA GLN A 78 21.22 -23.77 13.55
C GLN A 78 20.71 -22.33 13.52
N ILE A 79 21.41 -21.39 12.87
CA ILE A 79 20.95 -19.99 12.75
C ILE A 79 19.66 -19.90 11.91
N GLY A 80 19.53 -20.73 10.86
CA GLY A 80 18.31 -20.85 10.08
C GLY A 80 17.11 -21.32 10.91
N GLU A 81 17.30 -22.41 11.67
CA GLU A 81 16.27 -22.94 12.57
C GLU A 81 15.96 -21.97 13.74
N MET A 82 16.93 -21.26 14.30
CA MET A 82 16.69 -20.22 15.33
C MET A 82 15.86 -19.04 14.79
N LEU A 83 16.12 -18.60 13.57
CA LEU A 83 15.34 -17.56 12.91
C LEU A 83 13.92 -18.06 12.57
N TRP A 84 13.80 -19.30 12.12
CA TRP A 84 12.52 -19.96 11.85
C TRP A 84 11.68 -20.12 13.14
N PHE A 85 12.28 -20.63 14.21
CA PHE A 85 11.68 -20.74 15.55
C PHE A 85 11.24 -19.37 16.09
N SER A 86 12.06 -18.33 15.91
CA SER A 86 11.68 -16.97 16.29
C SER A 86 10.44 -16.47 15.55
N MET A 87 10.29 -16.85 14.27
CA MET A 87 9.11 -16.51 13.45
C MET A 87 7.88 -17.35 13.83
N THR A 88 8.03 -18.64 14.14
CA THR A 88 6.91 -19.52 14.52
C THR A 88 6.36 -19.18 15.89
N VAL A 89 7.22 -18.81 16.85
CA VAL A 89 6.83 -18.26 18.16
C VAL A 89 6.05 -16.96 18.03
N LEU A 90 6.47 -16.05 17.14
CA LEU A 90 5.73 -14.81 16.86
C LEU A 90 4.37 -15.08 16.19
N SER A 91 4.24 -16.18 15.44
CA SER A 91 3.05 -16.54 14.67
C SER A 91 2.08 -17.50 15.40
N PHE A 92 2.22 -17.66 16.73
CA PHE A 92 1.43 -18.62 17.53
C PHE A 92 1.54 -20.09 17.08
N SER A 93 2.53 -20.44 16.24
CA SER A 93 2.62 -21.72 15.55
C SER A 93 3.74 -22.61 16.14
N GLN A 94 3.66 -22.88 17.44
CA GLN A 94 4.60 -23.79 18.12
C GLN A 94 4.39 -25.24 17.64
N ARG A 95 5.42 -25.82 17.00
CA ARG A 95 5.40 -27.19 16.46
C ARG A 95 6.48 -28.12 17.06
N GLU A 96 7.34 -27.61 17.93
CA GLU A 96 8.52 -28.32 18.45
C GLU A 96 8.38 -28.69 19.93
N SER A 97 8.84 -29.90 20.28
CA SER A 97 8.72 -30.49 21.62
C SER A 97 9.89 -30.10 22.54
N ILE A 98 9.88 -28.84 22.98
CA ILE A 98 10.83 -28.31 23.98
C ILE A 98 10.88 -29.24 25.21
N LYS A 99 12.08 -29.76 25.56
CA LYS A 99 12.24 -30.76 26.62
C LYS A 99 12.50 -30.16 28.00
N SER A 100 13.23 -29.05 28.10
CA SER A 100 13.55 -28.48 29.41
C SER A 100 12.35 -27.74 30.02
N ASN A 101 12.17 -27.86 31.34
CA ASN A 101 11.12 -27.13 32.05
C ASN A 101 11.42 -25.62 32.15
N LEU A 102 12.70 -25.22 32.12
CA LEU A 102 13.11 -23.82 32.21
C LEU A 102 12.80 -23.04 30.92
N SER A 103 13.12 -23.62 29.77
CA SER A 103 12.81 -23.03 28.45
C SER A 103 11.29 -22.94 28.22
N ARG A 104 10.50 -23.91 28.71
CA ARG A 104 9.02 -23.83 28.72
C ARG A 104 8.51 -22.62 29.52
N VAL A 105 9.09 -22.32 30.70
CA VAL A 105 8.70 -21.15 31.51
C VAL A 105 9.10 -19.83 30.83
N VAL A 106 10.30 -19.77 30.25
CA VAL A 106 10.75 -18.60 29.46
C VAL A 106 9.83 -18.37 28.26
N LEU A 107 9.51 -19.43 27.50
CA LEU A 107 8.61 -19.36 26.37
C LEU A 107 7.18 -18.95 26.79
N ALA A 108 6.63 -19.52 27.85
CA ALA A 108 5.29 -19.16 28.33
C ALA A 108 5.20 -17.68 28.77
N THR A 109 6.26 -17.18 29.40
CA THR A 109 6.37 -15.75 29.77
C THR A 109 6.44 -14.87 28.54
N TRP A 110 7.23 -15.25 27.53
CA TRP A 110 7.35 -14.52 26.27
C TRP A 110 6.06 -14.55 25.44
N PHE A 111 5.37 -15.68 25.40
CA PHE A 111 4.06 -15.85 24.77
C PHE A 111 3.02 -14.90 25.38
N PHE A 112 2.99 -14.77 26.71
CA PHE A 112 2.13 -13.81 27.40
C PHE A 112 2.41 -12.35 26.98
N VAL A 113 3.68 -11.98 26.79
CA VAL A 113 4.07 -10.66 26.26
C VAL A 113 3.57 -10.48 24.82
N ILE A 114 3.75 -11.46 23.93
CA ILE A 114 3.26 -11.41 22.54
C ILE A 114 1.73 -11.24 22.50
N VAL A 115 0.98 -11.96 23.34
CA VAL A 115 -0.49 -11.83 23.42
C VAL A 115 -0.91 -10.39 23.77
N ILE A 116 -0.31 -9.79 24.80
CA ILE A 116 -0.62 -8.42 25.20
C ILE A 116 -0.26 -7.42 24.10
N VAL A 117 0.93 -7.54 23.50
CA VAL A 117 1.37 -6.65 22.41
C VAL A 117 0.46 -6.77 21.19
N SER A 118 0.01 -7.98 20.84
CA SER A 118 -0.90 -8.24 19.72
C SER A 118 -2.31 -7.69 19.96
N ALA A 119 -2.80 -7.78 21.20
CA ALA A 119 -4.07 -7.17 21.60
C ALA A 119 -4.00 -5.63 21.53
N CYS A 120 -2.92 -5.03 22.04
CA CYS A 120 -2.68 -3.58 21.93
C CYS A 120 -2.53 -3.14 20.47
N PHE A 121 -1.83 -3.90 19.64
CA PHE A 121 -1.68 -3.62 18.20
C PHE A 121 -3.05 -3.57 17.51
N THR A 122 -3.88 -4.60 17.72
CA THR A 122 -5.24 -4.68 17.17
C THR A 122 -6.11 -3.52 17.63
N ALA A 123 -6.04 -3.15 18.92
CA ALA A 123 -6.79 -2.02 19.47
C ALA A 123 -6.36 -0.67 18.86
N VAL A 124 -5.06 -0.41 18.72
CA VAL A 124 -4.55 0.81 18.08
C VAL A 124 -4.92 0.86 16.61
N LEU A 125 -4.74 -0.25 15.87
CA LEU A 125 -5.10 -0.34 14.45
C LEU A 125 -6.61 -0.11 14.25
N SER A 126 -7.45 -0.72 15.08
CA SER A 126 -8.91 -0.49 15.08
C SER A 126 -9.25 0.99 15.36
N SER A 127 -8.58 1.62 16.32
CA SER A 127 -8.75 3.06 16.59
C SER A 127 -8.31 3.96 15.43
N MET A 128 -7.30 3.55 14.65
CA MET A 128 -6.85 4.29 13.46
C MET A 128 -7.81 4.12 12.27
N MET A 129 -8.42 2.94 12.11
CA MET A 129 -9.44 2.71 11.09
C MET A 129 -10.78 3.39 11.40
N THR A 130 -11.19 3.40 12.68
CA THR A 130 -12.51 3.93 13.09
C THR A 130 -12.57 5.46 13.20
N VAL A 131 -11.44 6.14 13.45
CA VAL A 131 -11.45 7.60 13.59
C VAL A 131 -10.93 8.26 12.32
N GLN A 132 -11.85 8.81 11.53
CA GLN A 132 -11.57 9.80 10.48
C GLN A 132 -10.92 11.05 11.11
N ARG A 133 -9.61 11.02 11.30
CA ARG A 133 -8.84 12.16 11.83
C ARG A 133 -8.61 13.13 10.69
N LEU A 134 -9.43 14.19 10.64
CA LEU A 134 -9.14 15.43 9.92
C LEU A 134 -7.87 16.09 10.50
N GLN A 135 -6.69 15.51 10.25
CA GLN A 135 -5.43 16.03 10.77
C GLN A 135 -5.06 17.31 10.00
N PRO A 136 -4.85 18.44 10.69
CA PRO A 136 -4.42 19.66 10.04
C PRO A 136 -3.03 19.48 9.42
N SER A 137 -2.83 20.01 8.21
CA SER A 137 -1.53 20.04 7.53
C SER A 137 -0.48 20.78 8.38
N VAL A 138 -0.87 21.92 8.96
CA VAL A 138 -0.07 22.72 9.90
C VAL A 138 -0.81 22.80 11.23
N ILE A 139 -0.13 22.43 12.32
CA ILE A 139 -0.73 22.38 13.67
C ILE A 139 -0.75 23.77 14.30
N ASP A 140 0.39 24.47 14.29
CA ASP A 140 0.62 25.69 15.07
C ASP A 140 1.15 26.87 14.25
N ILE A 141 0.95 28.07 14.79
CA ILE A 141 1.36 29.34 14.20
C ILE A 141 2.87 29.55 14.27
N GLU A 142 3.52 29.04 15.31
CA GLU A 142 4.99 29.04 15.45
C GLU A 142 5.67 28.31 14.30
N TYR A 143 5.06 27.25 13.77
CA TYR A 143 5.55 26.54 12.58
C TYR A 143 5.48 27.42 11.32
N LEU A 144 4.43 28.22 11.16
CA LEU A 144 4.32 29.16 10.03
C LEU A 144 5.35 30.29 10.12
N GLN A 145 5.60 30.81 11.33
CA GLN A 145 6.60 31.84 11.58
C GLN A 145 8.02 31.32 11.31
N THR A 146 8.39 30.18 11.91
CA THR A 146 9.73 29.56 11.77
C THR A 146 10.03 29.10 10.35
N THR A 147 9.04 28.56 9.63
CA THR A 147 9.19 28.16 8.21
C THR A 147 9.00 29.31 7.21
N ASN A 148 8.78 30.54 7.68
CA ASN A 148 8.50 31.73 6.86
C ASN A 148 7.41 31.46 5.80
N ALA A 149 6.34 30.77 6.21
CA ALA A 149 5.28 30.32 5.32
C ALA A 149 4.35 31.48 4.89
N ALA A 150 3.88 31.42 3.64
CA ALA A 150 2.86 32.34 3.14
C ALA A 150 1.48 32.00 3.74
N VAL A 151 0.73 33.03 4.12
CA VAL A 151 -0.57 32.94 4.79
C VAL A 151 -1.61 33.83 4.10
N GLY A 152 -2.82 33.31 3.89
CA GLY A 152 -3.92 34.02 3.22
C GLY A 152 -4.83 34.74 4.21
N CYS A 153 -5.25 35.96 3.90
CA CYS A 153 -6.38 36.60 4.58
C CYS A 153 -7.00 37.69 3.69
N ASN A 154 -8.17 38.20 4.06
CA ASN A 154 -8.77 39.32 3.35
C ASN A 154 -7.96 40.61 3.62
N GLY A 155 -7.32 41.17 2.59
CA GLY A 155 -6.40 42.30 2.72
C GLY A 155 -7.03 43.60 3.22
N ASN A 156 -8.34 43.79 2.98
CA ASN A 156 -9.09 44.94 3.49
C ASN A 156 -9.58 44.75 4.94
N SER A 157 -9.19 43.66 5.59
CA SER A 157 -9.59 43.33 6.97
C SER A 157 -8.59 43.81 8.01
N PHE A 158 -9.08 44.02 9.23
CA PHE A 158 -8.24 44.26 10.41
C PHE A 158 -7.29 43.08 10.71
N ILE A 159 -7.58 41.89 10.15
CA ILE A 159 -6.74 40.68 10.25
C ILE A 159 -5.30 40.98 9.86
N VAL A 160 -5.04 41.69 8.76
CA VAL A 160 -3.67 42.02 8.31
C VAL A 160 -2.89 42.75 9.41
N ARG A 161 -3.49 43.80 10.00
CA ARG A 161 -2.86 44.60 11.08
C ARG A 161 -2.69 43.77 12.36
N TYR A 162 -3.55 42.78 12.62
CA TYR A 162 -3.40 41.84 13.75
C TYR A 162 -2.26 40.83 13.49
N LEU A 163 -2.19 40.24 12.29
CA LEU A 163 -1.13 39.30 11.90
C LEU A 163 0.26 39.94 11.98
N VAL A 164 0.40 41.19 11.52
CA VAL A 164 1.68 41.92 11.58
C VAL A 164 2.01 42.40 13.00
N ASN A 165 1.06 43.06 13.68
CA ASN A 165 1.39 43.75 14.95
C ASN A 165 1.32 42.86 16.19
N VAL A 166 0.52 41.79 16.18
CA VAL A 166 0.29 40.93 17.35
C VAL A 166 0.89 39.53 17.14
N LEU A 167 0.73 38.96 15.94
CA LEU A 167 1.31 37.65 15.61
C LEU A 167 2.66 37.75 14.86
N HIS A 168 3.22 38.96 14.71
CA HIS A 168 4.55 39.24 14.18
C HIS A 168 4.88 38.58 12.83
N PHE A 169 3.88 38.37 11.96
CA PHE A 169 4.09 37.92 10.60
C PHE A 169 4.73 39.02 9.74
N LYS A 170 5.68 38.64 8.88
CA LYS A 170 6.24 39.54 7.87
C LYS A 170 5.16 39.90 6.85
N PRO A 171 4.97 41.20 6.50
CA PRO A 171 3.96 41.63 5.52
C PRO A 171 4.07 40.91 4.17
N GLU A 172 5.29 40.62 3.71
CA GLU A 172 5.59 39.92 2.45
C GLU A 172 4.96 38.51 2.36
N ASN A 173 4.82 37.83 3.50
CA ASN A 173 4.24 36.50 3.59
C ASN A 173 2.70 36.53 3.62
N ILE A 174 2.08 37.69 3.81
CA ILE A 174 0.62 37.82 3.93
C ILE A 174 0.04 38.06 2.53
N LYS A 175 -0.67 37.06 2.00
CA LYS A 175 -1.38 37.15 0.71
C LYS A 175 -2.79 37.67 0.93
N SER A 176 -3.13 38.75 0.22
CA SER A 176 -4.48 39.31 0.19
C SER A 176 -5.39 38.48 -0.72
N ILE A 177 -6.42 37.87 -0.15
CA ILE A 177 -7.42 37.08 -0.88
C ILE A 177 -8.80 37.69 -0.63
N ASN A 178 -9.38 38.27 -1.69
CA ASN A 178 -10.55 39.15 -1.58
C ASN A 178 -11.86 38.37 -1.46
N SER A 179 -12.05 37.31 -2.24
CA SER A 179 -13.25 36.46 -2.19
C SER A 179 -13.00 35.20 -1.37
N ILE A 180 -14.04 34.74 -0.68
CA ILE A 180 -14.06 33.42 -0.02
C ILE A 180 -13.89 32.27 -1.02
N ASN A 181 -14.20 32.51 -2.30
CA ASN A 181 -14.14 31.52 -3.38
C ASN A 181 -12.71 31.26 -3.90
N ASP A 182 -11.77 32.17 -3.65
CA ASP A 182 -10.42 32.14 -4.23
C ASP A 182 -9.44 31.35 -3.33
N TYR A 183 -9.79 31.15 -2.06
CA TYR A 183 -8.96 30.42 -1.09
C TYR A 183 -8.64 28.98 -1.51
N PRO A 184 -9.59 28.15 -2.03
CA PRO A 184 -9.27 26.81 -2.50
C PRO A 184 -8.21 26.78 -3.60
N GLU A 185 -8.28 27.72 -4.55
CA GLU A 185 -7.29 27.81 -5.63
C GLU A 185 -5.92 28.24 -5.08
N ALA A 186 -5.88 29.22 -4.17
CA ALA A 186 -4.64 29.64 -3.50
C ALA A 186 -3.98 28.51 -2.68
N PHE A 187 -4.79 27.65 -2.04
CA PHE A 187 -4.30 26.44 -1.36
C PHE A 187 -3.78 25.40 -2.37
N GLN A 188 -4.50 25.13 -3.47
CA GLN A 188 -4.11 24.15 -4.49
C GLN A 188 -2.82 24.55 -5.22
N ARG A 189 -2.65 25.83 -5.53
CA ARG A 189 -1.44 26.39 -6.15
C ARG A 189 -0.24 26.47 -5.19
N GLY A 190 -0.45 26.23 -3.89
CA GLY A 190 0.58 26.38 -2.86
C GLY A 190 0.99 27.83 -2.58
N GLU A 191 0.18 28.81 -3.01
CA GLU A 191 0.41 30.24 -2.76
C GLU A 191 0.27 30.58 -1.26
N ILE A 192 -0.50 29.78 -0.52
CA ILE A 192 -0.68 29.86 0.93
C ILE A 192 -0.59 28.46 1.58
N LYS A 193 -0.04 28.38 2.80
CA LYS A 193 -0.08 27.16 3.64
C LYS A 193 -1.19 27.16 4.69
N ALA A 194 -1.67 28.34 5.05
CA ALA A 194 -2.75 28.55 6.01
C ALA A 194 -3.54 29.79 5.63
N ALA A 195 -4.82 29.84 6.00
CA ALA A 195 -5.69 30.99 5.85
C ALA A 195 -6.20 31.46 7.22
N PHE A 196 -6.28 32.77 7.43
CA PHE A 196 -6.82 33.35 8.66
C PHE A 196 -8.20 33.95 8.40
N PHE A 197 -9.20 33.42 9.10
CA PHE A 197 -10.59 33.84 9.02
C PHE A 197 -11.08 34.33 10.37
N VAL A 198 -12.07 35.21 10.34
CA VAL A 198 -12.94 35.49 11.48
C VAL A 198 -13.90 34.29 11.63
N ASP A 199 -14.14 33.78 12.84
CA ASP A 199 -14.82 32.49 13.03
C ASP A 199 -16.18 32.36 12.31
N PRO A 200 -17.10 33.35 12.35
CA PRO A 200 -18.31 33.32 11.52
C PRO A 200 -18.04 33.16 10.01
N HIS A 201 -16.99 33.79 9.47
CA HIS A 201 -16.59 33.60 8.07
C HIS A 201 -15.98 32.20 7.85
N ALA A 202 -15.28 31.65 8.84
CA ALA A 202 -14.79 30.28 8.80
C ALA A 202 -15.95 29.28 8.80
N LYS A 203 -17.00 29.49 9.60
CA LYS A 203 -18.23 28.67 9.57
C LYS A 203 -18.87 28.64 8.18
N VAL A 204 -19.00 29.81 7.52
CA VAL A 204 -19.49 29.90 6.13
C VAL A 204 -18.53 29.23 5.13
N PHE A 205 -17.21 29.33 5.34
CA PHE A 205 -16.21 28.63 4.52
C PHE A 205 -16.36 27.11 4.62
N PHE A 206 -16.47 26.56 5.83
CA PHE A 206 -16.66 25.12 6.05
C PHE A 206 -18.02 24.62 5.55
N ALA A 207 -19.09 25.42 5.70
CA ALA A 207 -20.38 25.08 5.08
C ALA A 207 -20.26 25.00 3.56
N LYS A 208 -19.55 25.93 2.92
CA LYS A 208 -19.37 25.92 1.45
C LYS A 208 -18.39 24.85 0.96
N TYR A 209 -17.36 24.54 1.73
CA TYR A 209 -16.26 23.62 1.39
C TYR A 209 -16.11 22.59 2.51
N CYS A 210 -16.96 21.57 2.49
CA CYS A 210 -17.07 20.61 3.59
C CYS A 210 -15.88 19.66 3.72
N ASP A 211 -15.22 19.32 2.62
CA ASP A 211 -14.06 18.42 2.59
C ASP A 211 -12.74 19.15 2.37
N GLY A 212 -11.66 18.56 2.89
CA GLY A 212 -10.29 18.99 2.61
C GLY A 212 -9.77 20.17 3.43
N TYR A 213 -10.59 20.78 4.30
CA TYR A 213 -10.18 21.89 5.19
C TYR A 213 -10.56 21.64 6.65
N THR A 214 -9.74 22.12 7.58
CA THR A 214 -10.01 22.03 9.02
C THR A 214 -9.47 23.24 9.79
N ARG A 215 -9.98 23.46 11.01
CA ARG A 215 -9.43 24.43 11.96
C ARG A 215 -8.11 23.90 12.54
N ALA A 216 -7.15 24.78 12.75
CA ALA A 216 -5.86 24.48 13.37
C ALA A 216 -5.44 25.54 14.38
N GLY A 217 -4.52 25.17 15.28
CA GLY A 217 -4.03 26.03 16.36
C GLY A 217 -5.10 26.47 17.37
N ALA A 218 -4.72 27.36 18.27
CA ALA A 218 -5.65 28.02 19.17
C ALA A 218 -6.45 29.11 18.42
N SER A 219 -7.74 29.24 18.73
CA SER A 219 -8.54 30.39 18.31
C SER A 219 -8.23 31.60 19.19
N PHE A 220 -7.86 32.73 18.58
CA PHE A 220 -7.70 33.97 19.34
C PHE A 220 -9.06 34.58 19.58
N LYS A 221 -9.46 34.75 20.83
CA LYS A 221 -10.66 35.54 21.16
C LYS A 221 -10.44 36.98 20.71
N LEU A 222 -11.23 37.42 19.74
CA LEU A 222 -11.42 38.83 19.43
C LEU A 222 -12.71 39.28 20.14
N GLY A 223 -13.26 40.43 19.76
CA GLY A 223 -14.54 40.90 20.29
C GLY A 223 -15.71 40.12 19.68
N GLY A 224 -16.68 40.85 19.14
CA GLY A 224 -17.80 40.25 18.41
C GLY A 224 -18.35 41.18 17.33
N PHE A 225 -19.30 40.66 16.57
CA PHE A 225 -20.11 41.46 15.66
C PHE A 225 -21.23 42.12 16.47
N GLY A 226 -21.31 43.45 16.42
CA GLY A 226 -22.34 44.26 17.07
C GLY A 226 -22.86 45.30 16.09
N PHE A 227 -24.08 45.79 16.32
CA PHE A 227 -24.65 46.87 15.54
C PHE A 227 -23.98 48.19 15.90
N VAL A 228 -23.93 49.11 14.93
CA VAL A 228 -23.27 50.42 15.08
C VAL A 228 -24.30 51.54 15.07
N PHE A 229 -24.14 52.48 15.99
CA PHE A 229 -25.05 53.61 16.16
C PHE A 229 -24.27 54.94 16.23
N PRO A 230 -24.91 56.07 15.91
CA PRO A 230 -24.35 57.39 16.22
C PRO A 230 -24.00 57.48 17.71
N LYS A 231 -22.88 58.14 18.02
CA LYS A 231 -22.38 58.23 19.40
C LYS A 231 -23.39 58.93 20.31
N GLY A 232 -23.69 58.31 21.46
CA GLY A 232 -24.71 58.80 22.40
C GLY A 232 -26.17 58.47 22.02
N SER A 233 -26.40 57.62 21.01
CA SER A 233 -27.75 57.13 20.69
C SER A 233 -28.26 56.15 21.76
N PRO A 234 -29.48 56.31 22.32
CA PRO A 234 -30.05 55.38 23.29
C PRO A 234 -30.29 53.98 22.71
N LEU A 235 -30.49 53.89 21.38
CA LEU A 235 -30.73 52.63 20.66
C LEU A 235 -29.60 51.60 20.86
N ALA A 236 -28.37 52.03 21.15
CA ALA A 236 -27.27 51.12 21.44
C ALA A 236 -27.54 50.28 22.71
N THR A 237 -28.19 50.88 23.72
CA THR A 237 -28.60 50.20 24.95
C THR A 237 -29.81 49.31 24.71
N ASP A 238 -30.86 49.85 24.09
CA ASP A 238 -32.11 49.11 23.81
C ASP A 238 -31.86 47.84 22.97
N ILE A 239 -31.04 47.96 21.93
CA ILE A 239 -30.66 46.84 21.07
C ILE A 239 -29.71 45.86 21.78
N SER A 240 -28.87 46.33 22.71
CA SER A 240 -28.05 45.42 23.54
C SER A 240 -28.92 44.56 24.45
N GLU A 241 -29.95 45.13 25.08
CA GLU A 241 -30.91 44.38 25.90
C GLU A 241 -31.70 43.37 25.05
N ALA A 242 -32.13 43.77 23.85
CA ALA A 242 -32.81 42.87 22.91
C ALA A 242 -31.90 41.69 22.48
N ILE A 243 -30.62 41.94 22.18
CA ILE A 243 -29.65 40.90 21.83
C ILE A 243 -29.47 39.91 22.98
N LEU A 244 -29.36 40.38 24.22
CA LEU A 244 -29.26 39.50 25.39
C LEU A 244 -30.48 38.57 25.50
N LYS A 245 -31.71 39.10 25.40
CA LYS A 245 -32.94 38.30 25.46
C LYS A 245 -33.00 37.20 24.38
N VAL A 246 -32.60 37.51 23.15
CA VAL A 246 -32.58 36.55 22.02
C VAL A 246 -31.40 35.56 22.13
N THR A 247 -30.32 35.94 22.82
CA THR A 247 -29.20 35.05 23.15
C THR A 247 -29.62 34.05 24.23
N GLU A 248 -30.28 34.52 25.28
CA GLU A 248 -30.80 33.71 26.40
C GLU A 248 -31.91 32.74 25.96
N SER A 249 -32.77 33.13 25.01
CA SER A 249 -33.79 32.23 24.44
C SER A 249 -33.21 31.13 23.53
N GLY A 250 -31.96 31.27 23.09
CA GLY A 250 -31.28 30.32 22.20
C GLY A 250 -31.65 30.45 20.71
N GLU A 251 -32.48 31.43 20.34
CA GLU A 251 -32.91 31.67 18.94
C GLU A 251 -31.74 32.00 18.00
N ILE A 252 -30.67 32.63 18.50
CA ILE A 252 -29.47 32.89 17.67
C ILE A 252 -28.87 31.57 17.16
N ASN A 253 -28.88 30.50 17.97
CA ASN A 253 -28.32 29.20 17.58
C ASN A 253 -29.21 28.45 16.56
N THR A 254 -30.53 28.66 16.59
CA THR A 254 -31.44 28.07 15.59
C THR A 254 -31.34 28.82 14.27
N LEU A 255 -31.25 30.16 14.31
CA LEU A 255 -31.01 31.01 13.15
C LEU A 255 -29.64 30.71 12.50
N GLU A 256 -28.57 30.55 13.27
CA GLU A 256 -27.24 30.20 12.74
C GLU A 256 -27.29 28.86 11.97
N LYS A 257 -27.89 27.83 12.57
CA LYS A 257 -28.03 26.52 11.91
C LYS A 257 -28.84 26.60 10.62
N HIS A 258 -29.94 27.35 10.61
CA HIS A 258 -30.79 27.54 9.43
C HIS A 258 -30.10 28.35 8.33
N MET A 259 -29.28 29.35 8.70
CA MET A 259 -28.51 30.14 7.73
C MET A 259 -27.31 29.35 7.16
N LEU A 260 -26.72 28.44 7.92
CA LEU A 260 -25.65 27.57 7.46
C LEU A 260 -26.15 26.33 6.68
N SER A 261 -27.42 25.92 6.81
CA SER A 261 -27.97 24.77 6.07
C SER A 261 -28.20 24.99 4.57
N PHE A 262 -27.97 26.20 4.05
CA PHE A 262 -28.11 26.52 2.62
C PHE A 262 -26.95 25.97 1.75
N SER A 263 -25.91 25.38 2.35
CA SER A 263 -24.81 24.79 1.59
C SER A 263 -25.18 23.43 0.98
N ASN A 264 -24.89 23.28 -0.32
CA ASN A 264 -25.04 22.04 -1.10
C ASN A 264 -24.13 20.87 -0.65
N CYS A 265 -23.58 20.91 0.55
CA CYS A 265 -23.24 19.70 1.27
C CYS A 265 -24.52 18.99 1.68
N SER A 266 -25.17 18.36 0.68
CA SER A 266 -25.61 16.99 0.85
C SER A 266 -24.51 16.23 1.60
N SER A 267 -24.88 15.28 2.43
CA SER A 267 -23.96 14.47 3.21
C SER A 267 -23.13 13.49 2.36
N SER A 268 -22.48 14.00 1.31
CA SER A 268 -21.09 13.68 1.02
C SER A 268 -20.17 14.29 2.08
N VAL A 269 -20.45 14.00 3.36
CA VAL A 269 -19.33 13.46 4.13
C VAL A 269 -18.96 12.21 3.35
N GLY A 270 -17.70 12.08 2.94
CA GLY A 270 -17.17 10.82 2.40
C GLY A 270 -17.15 9.68 3.43
N ILE A 271 -18.16 9.57 4.29
CA ILE A 271 -18.72 8.27 4.64
C ILE A 271 -19.31 7.76 3.32
N SER A 272 -18.48 7.05 2.57
CA SER A 272 -19.00 5.87 1.89
C SER A 272 -19.76 5.07 2.94
N ASP A 273 -21.10 5.02 2.83
CA ASP A 273 -21.98 4.23 3.71
C ASP A 273 -21.75 2.72 3.59
N ASP A 274 -20.71 2.32 2.86
CA ASP A 274 -20.09 1.02 2.98
C ASP A 274 -18.94 1.13 4.01
N PRO A 275 -19.08 0.58 5.23
CA PRO A 275 -17.99 0.45 6.20
C PRO A 275 -16.96 -0.63 5.78
N SER A 276 -16.89 -0.92 4.48
CA SER A 276 -15.91 -1.84 3.90
C SER A 276 -14.52 -1.24 4.00
N LEU A 277 -13.57 -2.10 4.37
CA LEU A 277 -12.16 -1.73 4.37
C LEU A 277 -11.67 -1.75 2.93
N ASP A 278 -11.24 -0.59 2.43
CA ASP A 278 -10.55 -0.53 1.14
C ASP A 278 -9.24 -1.36 1.19
N TYR A 279 -8.76 -1.77 0.03
CA TYR A 279 -7.52 -2.55 -0.09
C TYR A 279 -6.26 -1.66 0.02
N GLU A 280 -6.37 -0.35 -0.18
CA GLU A 280 -5.26 0.61 -0.11
C GLU A 280 -4.41 0.47 1.17
N PRO A 281 -4.95 0.48 2.41
CA PRO A 281 -4.13 0.41 3.63
C PRO A 281 -3.39 -0.92 3.83
N PHE A 282 -3.84 -2.00 3.18
CA PHE A 282 -3.25 -3.34 3.24
C PHE A 282 -2.40 -3.70 2.00
N SER A 283 -2.43 -2.86 0.96
CA SER A 283 -1.75 -3.06 -0.32
C SER A 283 -0.25 -3.42 -0.16
N GLY A 284 0.45 -2.78 0.79
CA GLY A 284 1.85 -3.08 1.09
C GLY A 284 2.10 -4.52 1.54
N LEU A 285 1.19 -5.13 2.30
CA LEU A 285 1.30 -6.53 2.72
C LEU A 285 1.13 -7.48 1.53
N PHE A 286 0.16 -7.20 0.66
CA PHE A 286 -0.08 -8.01 -0.54
C PHE A 286 1.10 -7.93 -1.52
N ILE A 287 1.71 -6.75 -1.70
CA ILE A 287 2.91 -6.57 -2.52
C ILE A 287 4.09 -7.37 -1.96
N VAL A 288 4.35 -7.31 -0.65
CA VAL A 288 5.46 -8.06 -0.02
C VAL A 288 5.23 -9.57 -0.12
N SER A 289 4.03 -10.05 0.24
CA SER A 289 3.69 -11.48 0.18
C SER A 289 3.70 -12.03 -1.23
N GLY A 290 3.14 -11.29 -2.19
CA GLY A 290 3.15 -11.63 -3.62
C GLY A 290 4.57 -11.64 -4.19
N GLY A 291 5.41 -10.66 -3.83
CA GLY A 291 6.82 -10.61 -4.24
C GLY A 291 7.65 -11.79 -3.72
N ILE A 292 7.50 -12.15 -2.44
CA ILE A 292 8.18 -13.32 -1.85
C ILE A 292 7.72 -14.62 -2.52
N SER A 293 6.41 -14.78 -2.72
CA SER A 293 5.84 -15.97 -3.39
C SER A 293 6.30 -16.08 -4.84
N ALA A 294 6.32 -14.99 -5.59
CA ALA A 294 6.81 -14.95 -6.96
C ALA A 294 8.32 -15.25 -7.03
N ALA A 295 9.13 -14.71 -6.12
CA ALA A 295 10.56 -15.02 -6.04
C ALA A 295 10.80 -16.50 -5.72
N ALA A 296 10.05 -17.09 -4.79
CA ALA A 296 10.12 -18.51 -4.46
C ALA A 296 9.72 -19.41 -5.65
N LEU A 297 8.68 -19.02 -6.40
CA LEU A 297 8.27 -19.71 -7.63
C LEU A 297 9.34 -19.60 -8.73
N LEU A 298 9.94 -18.42 -8.94
CA LEU A 298 11.03 -18.24 -9.90
C LEU A 298 12.27 -19.08 -9.53
N ILE A 299 12.63 -19.15 -8.25
CA ILE A 299 13.75 -19.98 -7.76
C ILE A 299 13.45 -21.48 -7.95
N THR A 300 12.22 -21.94 -7.68
CA THR A 300 11.86 -23.35 -7.88
C THR A 300 11.79 -23.71 -9.37
N ILE A 301 11.26 -22.84 -10.22
CA ILE A 301 11.27 -23.00 -11.69
C ILE A 301 12.71 -23.05 -12.23
N ALA A 302 13.59 -22.15 -11.80
CA ALA A 302 15.00 -22.17 -12.19
C ALA A 302 15.69 -23.48 -11.80
N ARG A 303 15.50 -23.96 -10.56
CA ARG A 303 16.02 -25.25 -10.09
C ARG A 303 15.45 -26.44 -10.86
N LEU A 304 14.18 -26.41 -11.26
CA LEU A 304 13.56 -27.44 -12.09
C LEU A 304 14.13 -27.46 -13.51
N LEU A 305 14.38 -26.29 -14.11
CA LEU A 305 15.00 -26.16 -15.43
C LEU A 305 16.45 -26.66 -15.43
N ASP A 306 17.26 -26.30 -14.42
CA ASP A 306 18.62 -26.83 -14.29
C ASP A 306 18.63 -28.34 -14.00
N ARG A 307 17.65 -28.87 -13.26
CA ARG A 307 17.49 -30.32 -13.05
C ARG A 307 17.04 -31.07 -14.31
N HIS A 308 16.27 -30.44 -15.20
CA HIS A 308 15.82 -31.04 -16.46
C HIS A 308 16.78 -30.85 -17.64
N ARG A 309 17.72 -29.89 -17.59
CA ARG A 309 18.80 -29.72 -18.58
C ARG A 309 19.56 -31.01 -18.94
N PRO A 310 20.00 -31.88 -17.99
CA PRO A 310 20.65 -33.14 -18.35
C PRO A 310 19.71 -34.12 -19.08
N ILE A 311 18.40 -34.11 -18.76
CA ILE A 311 17.41 -35.00 -19.37
C ILE A 311 17.07 -34.54 -20.80
N THR A 312 16.88 -33.24 -21.03
CA THR A 312 16.64 -32.70 -22.38
C THR A 312 17.86 -32.87 -23.28
N GLY A 313 19.08 -32.69 -22.75
CA GLY A 313 20.32 -33.04 -23.47
C GLY A 313 20.35 -34.50 -23.92
N PHE A 314 20.00 -35.43 -23.02
CA PHE A 314 19.96 -36.88 -23.33
C PHE A 314 18.92 -37.22 -24.41
N ILE A 315 17.71 -36.66 -24.31
CA ILE A 315 16.64 -36.83 -25.32
C ILE A 315 17.08 -36.26 -26.68
N GLN A 316 17.71 -35.09 -26.70
CA GLN A 316 18.18 -34.46 -27.93
C GLN A 316 19.31 -35.27 -28.59
N THR A 317 20.27 -35.81 -27.81
CA THR A 317 21.30 -36.73 -28.34
C THR A 317 20.72 -38.03 -28.89
N SER A 318 19.74 -38.65 -28.22
CA SER A 318 19.13 -39.90 -28.69
C SER A 318 18.31 -39.72 -29.98
N LEU A 319 17.58 -38.61 -30.12
CA LEU A 319 16.84 -38.27 -31.34
C LEU A 319 17.77 -37.95 -32.52
N ILE A 320 18.89 -37.26 -32.26
CA ILE A 320 19.93 -37.01 -33.28
C ILE A 320 20.55 -38.33 -33.73
N ASN A 321 20.95 -39.20 -32.80
CA ASN A 321 21.58 -40.47 -33.14
C ASN A 321 20.63 -41.39 -33.93
N ARG A 322 19.34 -41.43 -33.55
CA ARG A 322 18.31 -42.20 -34.28
C ARG A 322 18.05 -41.66 -35.69
N ARG A 323 18.13 -40.33 -35.89
CA ARG A 323 18.09 -39.73 -37.24
C ARG A 323 19.36 -40.08 -38.03
N VAL A 324 20.56 -39.90 -37.46
CA VAL A 324 21.83 -40.20 -38.15
C VAL A 324 21.90 -41.66 -38.62
N CYS A 325 21.50 -42.63 -37.79
CA CYS A 325 21.41 -44.04 -38.21
C CYS A 325 20.42 -44.25 -39.37
N SER A 326 19.29 -43.52 -39.41
CA SER A 326 18.32 -43.59 -40.51
C SER A 326 18.81 -42.95 -41.81
N TRP A 327 19.65 -41.92 -41.73
CA TRP A 327 20.30 -41.34 -42.92
C TRP A 327 21.44 -42.23 -43.41
N ALA A 328 22.20 -42.85 -42.51
CA ALA A 328 23.26 -43.80 -42.85
C ALA A 328 22.73 -45.04 -43.58
N SER A 329 21.60 -45.63 -43.12
CA SER A 329 20.97 -46.77 -43.81
C SER A 329 20.44 -46.39 -45.19
N LEU A 330 19.82 -45.21 -45.35
CA LEU A 330 19.36 -44.72 -46.65
C LEU A 330 20.52 -44.45 -47.63
N LEU A 331 21.64 -43.90 -47.15
CA LEU A 331 22.84 -43.69 -47.96
C LEU A 331 23.50 -45.02 -48.38
N LEU A 332 23.54 -46.02 -47.50
CA LEU A 332 24.01 -47.36 -47.86
C LEU A 332 23.13 -48.00 -48.96
N ILE A 333 21.81 -47.87 -48.87
CA ILE A 333 20.86 -48.35 -49.90
C ILE A 333 21.03 -47.59 -51.23
N GLN A 334 21.26 -46.28 -51.19
CA GLN A 334 21.54 -45.48 -52.40
C GLN A 334 22.91 -45.82 -53.03
N CYS A 335 23.95 -46.06 -52.24
CA CYS A 335 25.23 -46.53 -52.76
C CYS A 335 25.11 -47.91 -53.42
N TYR A 336 24.38 -48.84 -52.80
CA TYR A 336 24.20 -50.20 -53.33
C TYR A 336 23.44 -50.21 -54.67
N SER A 337 22.36 -49.43 -54.77
CA SER A 337 21.57 -49.34 -56.01
C SER A 337 22.33 -48.65 -57.15
N ARG A 338 23.10 -47.59 -56.87
CA ARG A 338 23.87 -46.86 -57.89
C ARG A 338 25.03 -47.67 -58.46
N PHE A 339 25.71 -48.49 -57.64
CA PHE A 339 26.78 -49.36 -58.09
C PHE A 339 26.25 -50.57 -58.88
N GLY A 340 25.16 -51.19 -58.40
CA GLY A 340 24.52 -52.33 -59.08
C GLY A 340 24.01 -52.00 -60.49
N PHE A 341 23.42 -50.82 -60.68
CA PHE A 341 22.87 -50.41 -61.98
C PHE A 341 23.94 -50.15 -63.05
N GLN A 342 25.12 -49.68 -62.65
CA GLN A 342 26.21 -49.38 -63.59
C GLN A 342 26.92 -50.65 -64.07
N PHE A 343 27.05 -51.68 -63.21
CA PHE A 343 27.60 -52.98 -63.59
C PHE A 343 26.68 -53.76 -64.54
N PHE A 344 25.36 -53.72 -64.32
CA PHE A 344 24.40 -54.49 -65.12
C PHE A 344 24.25 -53.96 -66.56
N ARG A 345 24.42 -52.65 -66.78
CA ARG A 345 24.23 -52.05 -68.11
C ARG A 345 25.31 -52.45 -69.12
N GLU A 346 26.57 -52.61 -68.70
CA GLU A 346 27.63 -53.05 -69.61
C GLU A 346 27.57 -54.55 -69.91
N SER A 347 27.14 -55.38 -68.95
CA SER A 347 27.04 -56.83 -69.15
C SER A 347 25.94 -57.23 -70.14
N PHE A 348 24.85 -56.46 -70.21
CA PHE A 348 23.73 -56.73 -71.11
C PHE A 348 24.05 -56.41 -72.58
N ILE A 349 24.79 -55.33 -72.85
CA ILE A 349 25.14 -54.91 -74.22
C ILE A 349 26.10 -55.92 -74.87
N ARG A 350 27.04 -56.51 -74.11
CA ARG A 350 27.90 -57.58 -74.65
C ARG A 350 27.13 -58.87 -74.97
N ARG A 351 26.20 -59.30 -74.10
CA ARG A 351 25.45 -60.56 -74.32
C ARG A 351 24.46 -60.54 -75.49
N ALA A 352 23.97 -59.37 -75.88
CA ALA A 352 23.07 -59.26 -77.03
C ALA A 352 23.76 -59.61 -78.37
N ASN A 353 25.09 -59.53 -78.44
CA ASN A 353 25.85 -59.74 -79.68
C ASN A 353 26.24 -61.22 -79.91
N ASP A 354 26.18 -62.07 -78.87
CA ASP A 354 26.67 -63.46 -78.90
C ASP A 354 25.53 -64.52 -78.95
N GLN A 355 24.26 -64.10 -79.05
CA GLN A 355 23.07 -64.99 -79.03
C GLN A 355 22.62 -65.49 -80.42
N MET A 356 23.54 -65.55 -81.40
CA MET A 356 23.31 -66.16 -82.72
C MET A 356 24.21 -67.39 -82.97
N ASN A 357 24.24 -68.33 -82.00
CA ASN A 357 24.43 -69.77 -82.24
C ASN A 357 24.14 -70.61 -80.97
N VAL A 358 23.51 -71.76 -81.18
CA VAL A 358 22.83 -72.70 -80.25
C VAL A 358 23.03 -74.12 -80.87
N PRO A 359 22.98 -75.31 -80.19
CA PRO A 359 22.34 -75.74 -78.92
C PRO A 359 23.30 -76.55 -77.96
N ASP A 360 22.93 -77.33 -76.91
CA ASP A 360 21.66 -77.99 -76.53
C ASP A 360 21.53 -78.43 -75.02
N ALA A 361 20.33 -78.95 -74.66
CA ALA A 361 19.95 -79.95 -73.62
C ALA A 361 19.51 -79.57 -72.16
N GLN A 362 18.17 -79.62 -71.93
CA GLN A 362 17.36 -80.38 -70.90
C GLN A 362 17.75 -80.39 -69.38
N GLU A 363 16.88 -80.36 -68.34
CA GLU A 363 15.51 -80.92 -68.12
C GLU A 363 14.89 -80.58 -66.70
N GLY A 364 13.54 -80.52 -66.57
CA GLY A 364 12.68 -80.79 -65.37
C GLY A 364 12.70 -79.87 -64.10
N ASN A 365 11.63 -79.36 -63.42
CA ASN A 365 10.15 -79.24 -63.51
C ASN A 365 9.28 -79.86 -62.36
N LEU A 366 8.11 -79.24 -62.08
CA LEU A 366 6.97 -79.54 -61.15
C LEU A 366 7.14 -79.20 -59.63
N ILE A 367 6.28 -78.44 -58.91
CA ILE A 367 4.79 -78.36 -58.72
C ILE A 367 4.27 -79.52 -57.81
N GLY A 368 3.46 -79.38 -56.74
CA GLY A 368 2.68 -78.28 -56.08
C GLY A 368 2.47 -78.61 -54.56
N ILE A 369 1.39 -78.32 -53.79
CA ILE A 369 0.13 -77.49 -53.86
C ILE A 369 -0.58 -77.54 -52.45
N GLU A 370 -1.66 -76.75 -52.22
CA GLU A 370 -2.73 -76.88 -51.16
C GLU A 370 -2.71 -76.06 -49.83
N LEU A 371 -3.92 -75.92 -49.22
CA LEU A 371 -4.39 -74.87 -48.28
C LEU A 371 -4.86 -75.40 -46.89
N ALA A 372 -5.16 -74.48 -45.94
CA ALA A 372 -6.00 -74.56 -44.70
C ALA A 372 -5.26 -74.18 -43.38
N ARG A 373 -5.87 -73.74 -42.25
CA ARG A 373 -7.18 -73.09 -41.91
C ARG A 373 -7.20 -72.81 -40.38
N ASN A 374 -7.65 -71.63 -39.92
CA ASN A 374 -7.99 -71.26 -38.51
C ASN A 374 -6.81 -71.38 -37.49
N HIS A 375 -6.86 -70.92 -36.23
CA HIS A 375 -7.99 -70.61 -35.33
C HIS A 375 -7.61 -69.55 -34.28
N ASP A 376 -8.59 -68.78 -33.78
CA ASP A 376 -8.46 -67.94 -32.58
C ASP A 376 -8.37 -68.76 -31.29
N ILE A 377 -7.53 -68.30 -30.34
CA ILE A 377 -7.84 -68.08 -28.89
C ILE A 377 -7.08 -66.81 -28.45
#